data_AF-S7SWU6-F1
#
_entry.id   AF-S7SWU6-F1
#
_cell.length_a   1.000
_cell.length_b   1.000
_cell.length_c   1.000
_cell.angle_alpha   90.00
_cell.angle_beta   90.00
_cell.angle_gamma   90.00
#
_symmetry.space_group_name_H-M   'P 1'
#
loop_
_entity.id
_entity.type
_entity.pdbx_description
1 polymer ?
#
loop_
_entity_poly.entity_id
_entity_poly.type
_entity_poly.pdbx_seq_one_letter_code
_entity_poly.pdbx_strand_id
1 'polypeptide(L)'
;MQHHWKELIAVDRYTVQSRGVLQEVDRKVLTLLYQPLIGCRALALYMTLWGELELLDGQEATHHRLMALMQCGLPDIYSERLKLEGIGLLDTYVHAKEADEPKLFLYELRPPLAPDQFFRDEMLSVFFAPASRPPLVYPAEQLFCPSVH
;
A
#
# COMPACT_ATOMS: atom_id res chain seq x y z
N MET A 1 0.50 9.32 -19.62
CA MET A 1 1.68 8.84 -18.87
C MET A 1 1.97 9.86 -17.78
N GLN A 2 1.89 9.47 -16.50
CA GLN A 2 2.28 10.36 -15.40
C GLN A 2 3.81 10.50 -15.38
N HIS A 3 4.29 11.73 -15.34
CA HIS A 3 5.72 12.05 -15.38
C HIS A 3 6.33 11.95 -13.98
N HIS A 4 6.57 10.72 -13.51
CA HIS A 4 7.12 10.46 -12.16
C HIS A 4 8.43 11.23 -11.89
N TRP A 5 9.24 11.50 -12.91
CA TRP A 5 10.56 12.14 -12.77
C TRP A 5 10.53 13.59 -12.26
N LYS A 6 9.38 14.29 -12.33
CA LYS A 6 9.20 15.61 -11.69
C LYS A 6 8.92 15.47 -10.18
N GLU A 7 8.42 14.32 -9.76
CA GLU A 7 7.89 14.10 -8.42
C GLU A 7 8.80 13.22 -7.58
N LEU A 8 9.43 12.21 -8.18
CA LEU A 8 10.26 11.20 -7.54
C LEU A 8 11.42 10.77 -8.46
N ILE A 9 12.65 10.83 -7.93
CA ILE A 9 13.87 10.33 -8.56
C ILE A 9 14.55 9.26 -7.68
N ALA A 10 15.41 8.42 -8.28
CA ALA A 10 15.94 7.23 -7.59
C ALA A 10 16.85 7.54 -6.39
N VAL A 11 17.47 8.73 -6.40
CA VAL A 11 18.33 9.23 -5.31
C VAL A 11 17.56 9.94 -4.20
N ASP A 12 16.25 10.19 -4.38
CA ASP A 12 15.42 10.67 -3.28
C ASP A 12 15.43 9.64 -2.16
N ARG A 13 15.41 10.14 -0.93
CA ARG A 13 15.47 9.32 0.27
C ARG A 13 14.07 9.05 0.80
N TYR A 14 13.91 7.94 1.49
CA TYR A 14 12.69 7.62 2.22
C TYR A 14 13.02 7.05 3.60
N THR A 15 12.08 7.25 4.51
CA THR A 15 11.95 6.54 5.79
C THR A 15 10.59 5.87 5.81
N VAL A 16 10.47 4.74 6.51
CA VAL A 16 9.20 4.04 6.72
C VAL A 16 8.80 4.12 8.17
N GLN A 17 7.54 4.49 8.41
CA GLN A 17 6.90 4.47 9.71
C GLN A 17 5.54 3.77 9.58
N SER A 18 4.89 3.44 10.70
CA SER A 18 3.53 2.91 10.67
C SER A 18 2.64 3.60 11.70
N ARG A 19 1.42 3.88 11.26
CA ARG A 19 0.35 4.41 12.10
C ARG A 19 -0.40 3.26 12.75
N GLY A 20 0.25 2.58 13.69
CA GLY A 20 -0.29 1.44 14.42
C GLY A 20 0.59 0.20 14.32
N VAL A 21 0.04 -0.93 14.74
CA VAL A 21 0.72 -2.23 14.69
C VAL A 21 0.09 -3.07 13.59
N LEU A 22 0.90 -3.49 12.63
CA LEU A 22 0.51 -4.42 11.58
C LEU A 22 0.60 -5.85 12.09
N GLN A 23 -0.45 -6.64 11.91
CA GLN A 23 -0.61 -7.98 12.46
C GLN A 23 -0.79 -9.03 11.35
N GLU A 24 -0.59 -10.30 11.67
CA GLU A 24 -0.72 -11.39 10.68
C GLU A 24 -2.14 -11.46 10.07
N VAL A 25 -3.18 -11.10 10.84
CA VAL A 25 -4.56 -11.03 10.34
C VAL A 25 -4.72 -10.01 9.22
N ASP A 26 -3.98 -8.90 9.27
CA ASP A 26 -4.01 -7.84 8.26
C ASP A 26 -3.52 -8.35 6.91
N ARG A 27 -2.58 -9.31 6.89
CA ARG A 27 -2.11 -9.94 5.65
C ARG A 27 -3.26 -10.62 4.91
N LYS A 28 -4.16 -11.30 5.64
CA LYS A 28 -5.32 -11.97 5.03
C LYS A 28 -6.28 -10.94 4.44
N VAL A 29 -6.52 -9.84 5.14
CA VAL A 29 -7.37 -8.74 4.66
C VAL A 29 -6.78 -8.10 3.39
N LEU A 30 -5.47 -7.81 3.41
CA LEU A 30 -4.76 -7.25 2.27
C LEU A 30 -4.83 -8.16 1.04
N THR A 31 -4.62 -9.46 1.20
CA THR A 31 -4.66 -10.44 0.10
C THR A 31 -6.08 -10.70 -0.41
N LEU A 32 -7.06 -10.86 0.48
CA LEU A 32 -8.39 -11.32 0.08
C LEU A 32 -9.35 -10.17 -0.26
N LEU A 33 -9.17 -8.97 0.31
CA LEU A 33 -10.06 -7.83 0.12
C LEU A 33 -9.39 -6.70 -0.69
N TYR A 34 -8.15 -6.32 -0.36
CA TYR A 34 -7.51 -5.19 -1.05
C TYR A 34 -6.88 -5.59 -2.40
N GLN A 35 -6.20 -6.73 -2.48
CA GLN A 35 -5.50 -7.17 -3.70
C GLN A 35 -6.39 -7.23 -4.95
N PRO A 36 -7.66 -7.67 -4.89
CA PRO A 36 -8.57 -7.60 -6.04
C PRO A 36 -8.80 -6.18 -6.57
N LEU A 37 -8.67 -5.16 -5.72
CA LEU A 37 -8.88 -3.76 -6.06
C LEU A 37 -7.59 -3.08 -6.56
N ILE A 38 -6.48 -3.30 -5.85
CA ILE A 38 -5.21 -2.58 -6.11
C ILE A 38 -4.25 -3.36 -7.03
N GLY A 39 -4.43 -4.68 -7.14
CA GLY A 39 -3.57 -5.59 -7.88
C GLY A 39 -2.38 -6.11 -7.06
N CYS A 40 -1.70 -7.13 -7.61
CA CYS A 40 -0.59 -7.81 -6.93
C CYS A 40 0.65 -6.93 -6.71
N ARG A 41 0.93 -5.95 -7.60
CA ARG A 41 2.12 -5.10 -7.52
C ARG A 41 2.02 -4.09 -6.38
N ALA A 42 0.87 -3.45 -6.19
CA ALA A 42 0.60 -2.61 -5.02
C ALA A 42 0.67 -3.41 -3.72
N LEU A 43 0.11 -4.62 -3.69
CA LEU A 43 0.28 -5.51 -2.54
C LEU A 43 1.76 -5.79 -2.26
N ALA A 44 2.55 -6.13 -3.28
CA ALA A 44 3.99 -6.39 -3.12
C ALA A 44 4.75 -5.16 -2.59
N LEU A 45 4.41 -3.95 -3.06
CA LEU A 45 4.99 -2.70 -2.55
C LEU A 45 4.65 -2.51 -1.05
N TYR A 46 3.39 -2.69 -0.67
CA TYR A 46 2.96 -2.59 0.73
C TYR A 46 3.74 -3.57 1.63
N MET A 47 3.85 -4.83 1.21
CA MET A 47 4.58 -5.84 1.97
C MET A 47 6.10 -5.55 2.03
N THR A 48 6.67 -4.97 0.98
CA THR A 48 8.07 -4.54 0.96
C THR A 48 8.30 -3.40 1.96
N LEU A 49 7.44 -2.39 1.97
CA LEU A 49 7.50 -1.30 2.94
C LEU A 49 7.32 -1.81 4.38
N TRP A 50 6.41 -2.77 4.60
CA TRP A 50 6.25 -3.38 5.92
C TRP A 50 7.52 -4.11 6.36
N GLY A 51 8.17 -4.88 5.48
CA GLY A 51 9.48 -5.47 5.82
C GLY A 51 10.55 -4.42 6.10
N GLU A 52 10.57 -3.32 5.35
CA GLU A 52 11.50 -2.21 5.55
C GLU A 52 11.27 -1.45 6.86
N LEU A 53 10.03 -1.39 7.37
CA LEU A 53 9.72 -0.78 8.66
C LEU A 53 10.55 -1.40 9.80
N GLU A 54 10.66 -2.74 9.81
CA GLU A 54 11.43 -3.46 10.83
C GLU A 54 12.94 -3.39 10.57
N LEU A 55 13.35 -3.35 9.31
CA LEU A 55 14.75 -3.45 8.92
C LEU A 55 15.49 -2.10 8.99
N LEU A 56 14.84 -1.00 8.63
CA LEU A 56 15.45 0.33 8.66
C LEU A 56 15.44 0.93 10.06
N ASP A 57 14.50 0.54 10.94
CA ASP A 57 14.39 1.06 12.31
C ASP A 57 14.50 2.61 12.37
N GLY A 58 13.75 3.27 11.48
CA GLY A 58 13.74 4.74 11.34
C GLY A 58 14.91 5.36 10.57
N GLN A 59 15.81 4.54 10.01
CA GLN A 59 16.88 5.03 9.11
C GLN A 59 16.35 5.39 7.73
N GLU A 60 17.10 6.25 7.04
CA GLU A 60 16.81 6.65 5.66
C GLU A 60 17.47 5.71 4.66
N ALA A 61 16.78 5.44 3.54
CA ALA A 61 17.33 4.74 2.39
C ALA A 61 16.97 5.49 1.09
N THR A 62 17.70 5.25 0.01
CA THR A 62 17.33 5.79 -1.32
C THR A 62 16.37 4.85 -2.05
N HIS A 63 15.57 5.37 -2.97
CA HIS A 63 14.61 4.56 -3.74
C HIS A 63 15.27 3.48 -4.61
N HIS A 64 16.58 3.58 -4.89
CA HIS A 64 17.36 2.47 -5.45
C HIS A 64 17.22 1.18 -4.65
N ARG A 65 17.10 1.27 -3.32
CA ARG A 65 16.89 0.11 -2.45
C ARG A 65 15.55 -0.57 -2.75
N LEU A 66 14.44 0.18 -2.82
CA LEU A 66 13.14 -0.36 -3.18
C LEU A 66 13.14 -1.00 -4.57
N MET A 67 13.77 -0.33 -5.54
CA MET A 67 13.95 -0.88 -6.89
C MET A 67 14.69 -2.22 -6.87
N ALA A 68 15.74 -2.34 -6.03
CA ALA A 68 16.51 -3.57 -5.89
C ALA A 68 15.71 -4.68 -5.18
N LEU A 69 14.99 -4.35 -4.10
CA LEU A 69 14.18 -5.31 -3.34
C LEU A 69 13.03 -5.87 -4.18
N MET A 70 12.35 -5.00 -4.93
CA MET A 70 11.20 -5.39 -5.74
C MET A 70 11.55 -5.83 -7.16
N GLN A 71 12.81 -5.67 -7.58
CA GLN A 71 13.26 -5.92 -8.95
C GLN A 71 12.39 -5.20 -9.99
N CYS A 72 12.01 -3.95 -9.72
CA CYS A 72 11.14 -3.16 -10.59
C CYS A 72 11.63 -1.71 -10.74
N GLY A 73 11.13 -1.04 -11.79
CA GLY A 73 11.50 0.34 -12.08
C GLY A 73 10.79 1.33 -11.17
N LEU A 74 11.41 2.50 -10.98
CA LEU A 74 10.80 3.63 -10.26
C LEU A 74 9.41 4.06 -10.80
N PRO A 75 9.11 4.03 -12.12
CA PRO A 75 7.78 4.36 -12.62
C PRO A 75 6.69 3.40 -12.10
N ASP A 76 7.01 2.11 -12.00
CA ASP A 76 6.07 1.11 -11.47
C ASP A 76 5.84 1.36 -9.99
N ILE A 77 6.92 1.52 -9.20
CA ILE A 77 6.83 1.83 -7.76
C ILE A 77 5.98 3.07 -7.53
N TYR A 78 6.23 4.13 -8.28
CA TYR A 78 5.46 5.37 -8.20
C TYR A 78 3.96 5.13 -8.48
N SER A 79 3.63 4.41 -9.56
CA SER A 79 2.23 4.15 -9.93
C SER A 79 1.49 3.30 -8.90
N GLU A 80 2.17 2.31 -8.30
CA GLU A 80 1.58 1.43 -7.30
C GLU A 80 1.51 2.13 -5.93
N ARG A 81 2.46 3.02 -5.60
CA ARG A 81 2.40 3.90 -4.42
C ARG A 81 1.15 4.77 -4.44
N LEU A 82 0.84 5.40 -5.57
CA LEU A 82 -0.36 6.21 -5.72
C LEU A 82 -1.66 5.41 -5.52
N LYS A 83 -1.67 4.12 -5.85
CA LYS A 83 -2.84 3.25 -5.54
C LYS A 83 -2.98 3.00 -4.04
N LEU A 84 -1.87 2.76 -3.35
CA LEU A 84 -1.87 2.58 -1.90
C LEU A 84 -2.33 3.85 -1.19
N GLU A 85 -1.89 5.02 -1.66
CA GLU A 85 -2.37 6.32 -1.19
C GLU A 85 -3.88 6.50 -1.45
N GLY A 86 -4.32 6.23 -2.68
CA GLY A 86 -5.72 6.42 -3.09
C GLY A 86 -6.72 5.55 -2.33
N ILE A 87 -6.30 4.37 -1.85
CA ILE A 87 -7.15 3.45 -1.07
C ILE A 87 -6.93 3.57 0.46
N GLY A 88 -6.03 4.46 0.89
CA GLY A 88 -5.79 4.73 2.31
C GLY A 88 -4.90 3.72 3.05
N LEU A 89 -4.07 2.96 2.33
CA LEU A 89 -3.08 2.04 2.91
C LEU A 89 -1.72 2.70 3.17
N LEU A 90 -1.46 3.87 2.58
CA LEU A 90 -0.20 4.60 2.71
C LEU A 90 -0.48 6.10 2.76
N ASP A 91 0.09 6.79 3.75
CA ASP A 91 0.23 8.24 3.72
C ASP A 91 1.68 8.60 3.32
N THR A 92 1.83 9.57 2.42
CA THR A 92 3.14 10.03 1.94
C THR A 92 3.34 11.50 2.31
N TYR A 93 4.40 11.79 3.05
CA TYR A 93 4.83 13.15 3.34
C TYR A 93 6.18 13.45 2.69
N VAL A 94 6.38 14.69 2.25
CA VAL A 94 7.61 15.08 1.54
C VAL A 94 8.22 16.29 2.22
N HIS A 95 9.48 16.15 2.63
CA HIS A 95 10.31 17.26 3.08
C HIS A 95 11.32 17.59 1.98
N ALA A 96 11.21 18.78 1.41
CA ALA A 96 12.23 19.36 0.54
C ALA A 96 12.94 20.46 1.34
N LYS A 97 14.23 20.26 1.63
CA LYS A 97 15.02 21.24 2.41
C LYS A 97 15.37 22.46 1.57
N GLU A 98 15.73 22.27 0.30
CA GLU A 98 16.03 23.32 -0.68
C GLU A 98 15.66 22.87 -2.10
N ALA A 99 15.64 23.79 -3.07
CA ALA A 99 15.15 23.55 -4.43
C ALA A 99 15.97 22.52 -5.25
N ASP A 100 17.20 22.22 -4.84
CA ASP A 100 18.14 21.32 -5.55
C ASP A 100 18.57 20.09 -4.72
N GLU A 101 18.05 19.91 -3.50
CA GLU A 101 18.38 18.74 -2.68
C GLU A 101 17.44 17.55 -2.95
N PRO A 102 17.94 16.30 -2.86
CA PRO A 102 17.10 15.12 -2.96
C PRO A 102 16.05 15.14 -1.85
N LYS A 103 14.80 14.90 -2.25
CA LYS A 103 13.64 14.96 -1.36
C LYS A 103 13.75 13.86 -0.30
N LEU A 104 13.22 14.13 0.89
CA LEU A 104 13.02 13.13 1.93
C LEU A 104 11.54 12.78 2.02
N PHE A 105 11.21 11.54 1.68
CA PHE A 105 9.88 10.98 1.79
C PHE A 105 9.70 10.30 3.14
N LEU A 106 8.54 10.49 3.75
CA LEU A 106 8.07 9.68 4.86
C LEU A 106 6.91 8.83 4.36
N TYR A 107 7.11 7.52 4.32
CA TYR A 107 6.08 6.54 4.00
C TYR A 107 5.48 6.01 5.29
N GLU A 108 4.30 6.50 5.63
CA GLU A 108 3.55 6.08 6.82
C GLU A 108 2.53 5.00 6.44
N LEU A 109 2.84 3.75 6.77
CA LEU A 109 1.97 2.61 6.53
C LEU A 109 0.74 2.66 7.45
N ARG A 110 -0.44 2.49 6.85
CA ARG A 110 -1.69 2.35 7.59
C ARG A 110 -2.14 0.89 7.56
N PRO A 111 -2.54 0.31 8.71
CA PRO A 111 -3.19 -0.99 8.72
C PRO A 111 -4.44 -0.98 7.84
N PRO A 112 -4.79 -2.11 7.19
CA PRO A 112 -6.04 -2.22 6.47
C PRO A 112 -7.22 -2.07 7.44
N LEU A 113 -8.38 -1.69 6.89
CA LEU A 113 -9.61 -1.71 7.68
C LEU A 113 -9.90 -3.13 8.18
N ALA A 114 -10.46 -3.22 9.39
CA ALA A 114 -11.04 -4.48 9.84
C ALA A 114 -12.13 -4.92 8.84
N PRO A 115 -12.35 -6.24 8.63
CA PRO A 115 -13.27 -6.71 7.61
C PRO A 115 -14.68 -6.12 7.70
N ASP A 116 -15.22 -5.97 8.92
CA ASP A 116 -16.52 -5.36 9.17
C ASP A 116 -16.58 -3.88 8.81
N GLN A 117 -15.46 -3.16 8.94
CA GLN A 117 -15.34 -1.77 8.49
C GLN A 117 -15.21 -1.69 6.97
N PHE A 118 -14.44 -2.59 6.36
CA PHE A 118 -14.28 -2.67 4.91
C PHE A 118 -15.62 -2.88 4.19
N PHE A 119 -16.44 -3.83 4.66
CA PHE A 119 -17.75 -4.10 4.05
C PHE A 119 -18.82 -3.05 4.33
N ARG A 120 -18.61 -2.17 5.32
CA ARG A 120 -19.49 -1.02 5.60
C ARG A 120 -19.06 0.25 4.88
N ASP A 121 -17.87 0.28 4.30
CA ASP A 121 -17.37 1.44 3.57
C ASP A 121 -18.12 1.57 2.23
N GLU A 122 -18.74 2.73 2.01
CA GLU A 122 -19.59 2.99 0.84
C GLU A 122 -18.83 2.94 -0.49
N MET A 123 -17.52 3.21 -0.50
CA MET A 123 -16.71 3.18 -1.71
C MET A 123 -16.10 1.81 -1.97
N LEU A 124 -15.64 1.11 -0.92
CA LEU A 124 -14.98 -0.19 -1.06
C LEU A 124 -15.98 -1.35 -1.23
N SER A 125 -17.12 -1.31 -0.53
CA SER A 125 -18.11 -2.39 -0.56
C SER A 125 -18.78 -2.58 -1.92
N VAL A 126 -18.91 -1.51 -2.72
CA VAL A 126 -19.51 -1.54 -4.07
C VAL A 126 -18.74 -2.47 -5.02
N PHE A 127 -17.43 -2.60 -4.84
CA PHE A 127 -16.61 -3.52 -5.65
C PHE A 127 -16.81 -4.99 -5.30
N PHE A 128 -17.45 -5.28 -4.16
CA PHE A 128 -17.76 -6.64 -3.69
C PHE A 128 -19.26 -6.97 -3.78
N ALA A 129 -20.08 -5.99 -4.19
CA ALA A 129 -21.52 -6.14 -4.36
C ALA A 129 -21.87 -7.21 -5.43
N PRO A 130 -23.01 -7.93 -5.30
CA PRO A 130 -23.36 -9.05 -6.16
C PRO A 130 -23.33 -8.79 -7.66
N ALA A 131 -23.58 -7.54 -8.08
CA ALA A 131 -23.66 -7.12 -9.47
C ALA A 131 -22.28 -6.91 -10.15
N SER A 132 -21.21 -6.78 -9.39
CA SER A 132 -19.84 -6.52 -9.87
C SER A 132 -18.89 -7.71 -9.70
N ARG A 133 -19.39 -8.89 -9.27
CA ARG A 133 -18.59 -10.05 -8.85
C ARG A 133 -17.95 -10.83 -10.01
N PRO A 134 -16.60 -10.90 -10.10
CA PRO A 134 -15.96 -12.07 -10.69
C PRO A 134 -16.18 -13.31 -9.79
N PRO A 135 -16.26 -14.54 -10.34
CA PRO A 135 -16.65 -15.75 -9.61
C PRO A 135 -15.74 -16.20 -8.45
N LEU A 136 -14.66 -15.46 -8.13
CA LEU A 136 -13.66 -15.82 -7.12
C LEU A 136 -13.85 -15.17 -5.74
N VAL A 137 -14.85 -14.29 -5.57
CA VAL A 137 -15.01 -13.46 -4.34
C VAL A 137 -15.81 -14.15 -3.22
N TYR A 138 -16.52 -15.24 -3.52
CA TYR A 138 -17.41 -15.93 -2.56
C TYR A 138 -16.76 -16.48 -1.28
N PRO A 139 -15.48 -16.93 -1.24
CA PRO A 139 -14.89 -17.48 -0.01
C PRO A 139 -14.52 -16.42 1.03
N ALA A 140 -14.19 -15.19 0.61
CA ALA A 140 -13.64 -14.17 1.51
C ALA A 140 -14.69 -13.59 2.47
N GLU A 141 -15.88 -13.25 1.98
CA GLU A 141 -17.00 -12.80 2.83
C GLU A 141 -17.36 -13.85 3.90
N GLN A 142 -17.42 -15.14 3.52
CA GLN A 142 -17.73 -16.24 4.44
C GLN A 142 -16.62 -16.46 5.48
N LEU A 143 -15.35 -16.23 5.11
CA LEU A 143 -14.21 -16.32 6.02
C LEU A 143 -14.21 -15.21 7.08
N PHE A 144 -14.65 -13.99 6.73
CA PHE A 144 -14.58 -12.83 7.62
C PHE A 144 -15.90 -12.47 8.33
N CYS A 145 -17.05 -12.88 7.80
CA CYS A 145 -18.38 -12.65 8.38
C CYS A 145 -19.15 -13.99 8.55
N PRO A 146 -18.76 -14.86 9.51
CA PRO A 146 -19.35 -16.19 9.66
C PRO A 146 -20.79 -16.21 10.21
N SER A 147 -21.35 -15.07 10.64
CA SER A 147 -22.64 -14.97 11.32
C SER A 147 -23.82 -14.50 10.46
N VAL A 148 -23.71 -14.54 9.13
CA VAL A 148 -24.85 -14.30 8.22
C VAL A 148 -25.46 -15.63 7.79
N HIS A 149 -26.15 -16.27 8.72
CA HIS A 149 -27.09 -17.38 8.48
C HIS A 149 -28.40 -17.09 9.19
#